data_AF-A0A9X3BQ74-F1
#
_entry.id   AF-A0A9X3BQ74-F1
#
_cell.length_a   1.000
_cell.length_b   1.000
_cell.length_c   1.000
_cell.angle_alpha   90.00
_cell.angle_beta   90.00
_cell.angle_gamma   90.00
#
_symmetry.space_group_name_H-M   'P 1'
#
loop_
_entity.id
_entity.type
_entity.pdbx_description
1 polymer ?
#
loop_
_entity_poly.entity_id
_entity_poly.type
_entity_poly.pdbx_seq_one_letter_code
_entity_poly.pdbx_strand_id
1 'polypeptide(L)'
;MSTAADQLQIRHLTPRIGSEITTDVETLLSGRVAAQIRATLEQRGVVFFRGLQITDEQQVAIARTLGTVVAGEGQDGIYKISLDDTVNQRAKYLKGSLFWHFDGSLQPYPNLATLLRGVRLSDTGGQTEFCNTYAAYDDLPQPDKDRIAGLRVVHSAERSQYYVTPEMSYDEIAFWQKSATKECPVVWTHRSGRRSLLLGATADYVQGMPVEQSRALLARLRDWATQPQYVYRHEWRVGDLLIWDNTGTMHRALPYAADSGRLMHRTILAGEEPLR
;
A
#
# COMPACT_ATOMS: atom_id res chain seq x y z
N MET A 1 9.47 11.00 -32.27
CA MET A 1 8.12 11.02 -32.89
C MET A 1 7.25 10.08 -32.09
N SER A 2 6.43 10.60 -31.17
CA SER A 2 5.46 9.80 -30.42
C SER A 2 4.23 9.63 -31.31
N THR A 3 3.98 8.41 -31.77
CA THR A 3 2.75 8.07 -32.49
C THR A 3 1.61 8.05 -31.48
N ALA A 4 0.45 8.60 -31.87
CA ALA A 4 -0.78 8.63 -31.07
C ALA A 4 -1.34 7.23 -30.67
N ALA A 5 -0.64 6.14 -30.99
CA ALA A 5 -1.07 4.76 -30.76
C ALA A 5 -0.72 4.22 -29.35
N ASP A 6 0.09 4.93 -28.56
CA ASP A 6 0.54 4.44 -27.24
C ASP A 6 -0.06 5.21 -26.05
N GLN A 7 -1.10 6.01 -26.24
CA GLN A 7 -1.74 6.74 -25.14
C GLN A 7 -2.75 5.83 -24.41
N LEU A 8 -2.53 5.60 -23.12
CA LEU A 8 -3.46 4.84 -22.29
C LEU A 8 -4.81 5.57 -22.15
N GLN A 9 -5.90 4.81 -22.26
CA GLN A 9 -7.21 5.30 -21.85
C GLN A 9 -7.31 5.20 -20.32
N ILE A 10 -7.33 6.37 -19.65
CA ILE A 10 -7.34 6.47 -18.19
C ILE A 10 -8.62 7.17 -17.73
N ARG A 11 -9.37 6.52 -16.85
CA ARG A 11 -10.56 7.08 -16.20
C ARG A 11 -10.34 7.26 -14.70
N HIS A 12 -10.29 8.50 -14.24
CA HIS A 12 -10.18 8.81 -12.82
C HIS A 12 -11.51 8.55 -12.10
N LEU A 13 -11.49 7.80 -11.00
CA LEU A 13 -12.71 7.40 -10.29
C LEU A 13 -13.08 8.33 -9.13
N THR A 14 -12.09 8.92 -8.48
CA THR A 14 -12.29 9.90 -7.40
C THR A 14 -11.46 11.16 -7.66
N PRO A 15 -11.66 12.27 -6.95
CA PRO A 15 -10.94 13.51 -7.20
C PRO A 15 -9.42 13.38 -7.08
N ARG A 16 -8.91 12.69 -6.03
CA ARG A 16 -7.47 12.69 -5.70
C ARG A 16 -6.78 11.32 -5.79
N ILE A 17 -7.52 10.23 -5.99
CA ILE A 17 -6.95 8.87 -5.97
C ILE A 17 -7.69 7.93 -6.92
N GLY A 18 -7.00 6.90 -7.40
CA GLY A 18 -7.63 5.80 -8.13
C GLY A 18 -7.94 6.15 -9.59
N SER A 19 -7.39 5.33 -10.48
CA SER A 19 -7.65 5.40 -11.91
C SER A 19 -7.89 4.01 -12.48
N GLU A 20 -8.91 3.86 -13.30
CA GLU A 20 -9.08 2.70 -14.16
C GLU A 20 -8.28 2.91 -15.45
N ILE A 21 -7.55 1.90 -15.88
CA ILE A 21 -6.82 1.91 -17.14
C ILE A 21 -7.41 0.81 -18.04
N THR A 22 -7.78 1.17 -19.26
CA THR A 22 -8.27 0.24 -20.27
C THR A 22 -7.19 -0.02 -21.31
N THR A 23 -6.73 -1.26 -21.39
CA THR A 23 -5.71 -1.73 -22.35
C THR A 23 -5.74 -3.26 -22.43
N ASP A 24 -5.15 -3.83 -23.49
CA ASP A 24 -4.92 -5.27 -23.60
C ASP A 24 -3.66 -5.75 -22.84
N VAL A 25 -3.57 -7.07 -22.64
CA VAL A 25 -2.47 -7.73 -21.93
C VAL A 25 -1.15 -7.61 -22.70
N GLU A 26 -1.18 -7.69 -24.03
CA GLU A 26 0.02 -7.60 -24.89
C GLU A 26 0.74 -6.26 -24.70
N THR A 27 -0.03 -5.18 -24.59
CA THR A 27 0.45 -3.83 -24.33
C THR A 27 1.13 -3.73 -22.98
N LEU A 28 0.57 -4.34 -21.93
CA LEU A 28 1.19 -4.37 -20.60
C LEU A 28 2.48 -5.20 -20.59
N LEU A 29 2.47 -6.36 -21.26
CA LEU A 29 3.63 -7.25 -21.37
C LEU A 29 4.77 -6.65 -22.22
N SER A 30 4.44 -5.82 -23.21
CA SER A 30 5.45 -5.14 -24.03
C SER A 30 6.24 -4.08 -23.26
N GLY A 31 5.71 -3.59 -22.13
CA GLY A 31 6.31 -2.52 -21.33
C GLY A 31 6.25 -1.12 -21.95
N ARG A 32 5.71 -0.95 -23.17
CA ARG A 32 5.67 0.34 -23.89
C ARG A 32 4.90 1.44 -23.14
N VAL A 33 3.96 1.04 -22.28
CA VAL A 33 3.15 1.95 -21.46
C VAL A 33 3.61 2.04 -19.99
N ALA A 34 4.69 1.34 -19.61
CA ALA A 34 5.14 1.25 -18.22
C ALA A 34 5.41 2.63 -17.59
N ALA A 35 6.03 3.54 -18.35
CA ALA A 35 6.29 4.90 -17.89
C ALA A 35 5.00 5.68 -17.59
N GLN A 36 3.96 5.53 -18.43
CA GLN A 36 2.65 6.16 -18.21
C GLN A 36 1.95 5.58 -16.97
N ILE A 37 2.04 4.26 -16.76
CA ILE A 37 1.50 3.59 -15.57
C ILE A 37 2.20 4.11 -14.31
N ARG A 38 3.54 4.17 -14.30
CA ARG A 38 4.31 4.68 -13.14
C ARG A 38 4.00 6.15 -12.85
N ALA A 39 3.92 6.99 -13.87
CA ALA A 39 3.53 8.40 -13.69
C ALA A 39 2.11 8.53 -13.13
N THR A 40 1.17 7.71 -13.62
CA THR A 40 -0.20 7.68 -13.10
C THR A 40 -0.25 7.18 -11.67
N LEU A 41 0.53 6.15 -11.32
CA LEU A 41 0.65 5.62 -9.96
C LEU A 41 1.15 6.69 -9.00
N GLU A 42 2.23 7.40 -9.33
CA GLU A 42 2.75 8.48 -8.50
C GLU A 42 1.64 9.54 -8.29
N GLN A 43 1.05 10.04 -9.37
CA GLN A 43 0.05 11.11 -9.29
C GLN A 43 -1.23 10.68 -8.55
N ARG A 44 -1.69 9.45 -8.76
CA ARG A 44 -3.03 8.98 -8.40
C ARG A 44 -3.04 7.93 -7.31
N GLY A 45 -1.90 7.48 -6.81
CA GLY A 45 -1.72 6.46 -5.77
C GLY A 45 -2.07 5.04 -6.20
N VAL A 46 -3.15 4.85 -6.96
CA VAL A 46 -3.70 3.55 -7.33
C VAL A 46 -4.13 3.56 -8.80
N VAL A 47 -3.78 2.49 -9.52
CA VAL A 47 -4.34 2.17 -10.83
C VAL A 47 -4.89 0.75 -10.82
N PHE A 48 -5.89 0.46 -11.64
CA PHE A 48 -6.36 -0.91 -11.80
C PHE A 48 -6.85 -1.19 -13.21
N PHE A 49 -6.87 -2.47 -13.55
CA PHE A 49 -7.30 -3.04 -14.82
C PHE A 49 -8.44 -4.01 -14.52
N ARG A 50 -9.63 -3.70 -15.05
CA ARG A 50 -10.85 -4.46 -14.82
C ARG A 50 -10.83 -5.75 -15.63
N GLY A 51 -11.01 -6.90 -14.97
CA GLY A 51 -11.22 -8.19 -15.62
C GLY A 51 -10.12 -8.59 -16.61
N LEU A 52 -8.85 -8.33 -16.29
CA LEU A 52 -7.71 -8.57 -17.18
C LEU A 52 -7.45 -10.07 -17.42
N GLN A 53 -7.87 -10.94 -16.49
CA GLN A 53 -7.79 -12.42 -16.59
C GLN A 53 -6.41 -12.97 -16.99
N ILE A 54 -5.36 -12.51 -16.30
CA ILE A 54 -3.97 -12.93 -16.54
C ILE A 54 -3.55 -14.14 -15.69
N THR A 55 -2.55 -14.89 -16.15
CA THR A 55 -1.87 -15.93 -15.36
C THR A 55 -0.88 -15.35 -14.36
N ASP A 56 -0.33 -16.19 -13.48
CA ASP A 56 0.69 -15.81 -12.50
C ASP A 56 1.99 -15.36 -13.18
N GLU A 57 2.40 -16.08 -14.21
CA GLU A 57 3.58 -15.77 -15.02
C GLU A 57 3.40 -14.42 -15.72
N GLN A 58 2.20 -14.14 -16.23
CA GLN A 58 1.87 -12.85 -16.84
C GLN A 58 1.85 -11.73 -15.81
N GLN A 59 1.33 -11.94 -14.60
CA GLN A 59 1.38 -10.93 -13.53
C GLN A 59 2.83 -10.56 -13.18
N VAL A 60 3.70 -11.55 -13.04
CA VAL A 60 5.12 -11.31 -12.75
C VAL A 60 5.82 -10.65 -13.94
N ALA A 61 5.49 -11.04 -15.18
CA ALA A 61 6.03 -10.40 -16.38
C ALA A 61 5.61 -8.92 -16.48
N ILE A 62 4.34 -8.59 -16.21
CA ILE A 62 3.86 -7.20 -16.12
C ILE A 62 4.58 -6.45 -15.00
N ALA A 63 4.74 -7.06 -13.82
CA ALA A 63 5.49 -6.43 -12.72
C ALA A 63 6.92 -6.06 -13.13
N ARG A 64 7.60 -6.93 -13.88
CA ARG A 64 8.96 -6.69 -14.41
C ARG A 64 9.04 -5.54 -15.42
N THR A 65 7.95 -5.19 -16.10
CA THR A 65 7.95 -4.01 -16.98
C THR A 65 7.88 -2.69 -16.19
N LEU A 66 7.35 -2.75 -14.97
CA LEU A 66 7.18 -1.59 -14.09
C LEU A 66 8.37 -1.37 -13.14
N GLY A 67 9.13 -2.41 -12.83
CA GLY A 67 10.30 -2.29 -11.95
C GLY A 67 10.88 -3.65 -11.56
N THR A 68 11.77 -3.63 -10.57
CA THR A 68 12.42 -4.85 -10.08
C THR A 68 11.49 -5.60 -9.14
N VAL A 69 11.16 -6.85 -9.46
CA VAL A 69 10.38 -7.72 -8.55
C VAL A 69 11.26 -8.14 -7.35
N VAL A 70 10.70 -8.09 -6.14
CA VAL A 70 11.39 -8.52 -4.91
C VAL A 70 11.72 -10.02 -4.99
N ALA A 71 12.99 -10.37 -4.77
CA ALA A 71 13.44 -11.75 -4.76
C ALA A 71 13.02 -12.49 -3.48
N GLY A 72 12.70 -13.78 -3.60
CA GLY A 72 12.37 -14.64 -2.46
C GLY A 72 11.01 -14.38 -1.82
N GLU A 73 10.18 -13.49 -2.40
CA GLU A 73 8.80 -13.31 -1.96
C GLU A 73 7.86 -14.28 -2.67
N GLY A 74 7.19 -15.12 -1.87
CA GLY A 74 6.25 -16.10 -2.39
C GLY A 74 6.92 -17.18 -3.24
N GLN A 75 6.12 -17.86 -4.06
CA GLN A 75 6.59 -18.85 -5.01
C GLN A 75 6.60 -18.21 -6.41
N ASP A 76 7.75 -18.23 -7.08
CA ASP A 76 7.93 -17.68 -8.44
C ASP A 76 7.53 -16.20 -8.60
N GLY A 77 7.60 -15.41 -7.51
CA GLY A 77 7.20 -13.99 -7.49
C GLY A 77 5.72 -13.75 -7.19
N ILE A 78 5.00 -14.79 -6.79
CA ILE A 78 3.60 -14.73 -6.35
C ILE A 78 3.49 -15.09 -4.87
N TYR A 79 3.03 -14.13 -4.08
CA TYR A 79 2.63 -14.35 -2.69
C TYR A 79 1.11 -14.44 -2.57
N LYS A 80 0.61 -15.54 -2.01
CA LYS A 80 -0.83 -15.79 -1.85
C LYS A 80 -1.36 -15.08 -0.60
N ILE A 81 -2.35 -14.21 -0.75
CA ILE A 81 -3.03 -13.55 0.37
C ILE A 81 -4.35 -14.27 0.64
N SER A 82 -4.44 -14.89 1.81
CA SER A 82 -5.64 -15.54 2.34
C SER A 82 -5.62 -15.52 3.87
N LEU A 83 -6.79 -15.50 4.51
CA LEU A 83 -6.92 -15.69 5.96
C LEU A 83 -7.07 -17.17 6.35
N ASP A 84 -7.09 -18.07 5.36
CA ASP A 84 -7.02 -19.51 5.54
C ASP A 84 -5.56 -19.92 5.78
N ASP A 85 -5.28 -20.52 6.94
CA ASP A 85 -3.93 -20.92 7.36
C ASP A 85 -3.38 -22.12 6.58
N THR A 86 -4.25 -22.92 5.96
CA THR A 86 -3.86 -23.99 5.02
C THR A 86 -3.32 -23.43 3.70
N VAL A 87 -3.73 -22.22 3.34
CA VAL A 87 -3.29 -21.50 2.14
C VAL A 87 -2.11 -20.59 2.44
N ASN A 88 -2.12 -19.92 3.59
CA ASN A 88 -1.04 -19.03 4.02
C ASN A 88 -0.73 -19.20 5.51
N GLN A 89 0.45 -19.75 5.81
CA GLN A 89 0.93 -19.97 7.18
C GLN A 89 1.04 -18.67 8.02
N ARG A 90 1.04 -17.50 7.37
CA ARG A 90 1.02 -16.17 8.00
C ARG A 90 -0.38 -15.55 8.06
N ALA A 91 -1.46 -16.32 7.89
CA ALA A 91 -2.84 -15.84 7.91
C ALA A 91 -3.17 -14.99 9.17
N LYS A 92 -2.67 -15.40 10.35
CA LYS A 92 -2.84 -14.62 11.58
C LYS A 92 -2.20 -13.23 11.50
N TYR A 93 -1.00 -13.13 10.94
CA TYR A 93 -0.29 -11.86 10.75
C TYR A 93 -1.00 -10.96 9.74
N LEU A 94 -1.62 -11.53 8.70
CA LEU A 94 -2.37 -10.78 7.69
C LEU A 94 -3.57 -10.03 8.25
N LYS A 95 -4.06 -10.34 9.46
CA LYS A 95 -5.09 -9.53 10.14
C LYS A 95 -4.67 -8.08 10.35
N GLY A 96 -3.37 -7.79 10.44
CA GLY A 96 -2.85 -6.43 10.48
C GLY A 96 -3.21 -5.61 9.23
N SER A 97 -3.39 -6.26 8.08
CA SER A 97 -3.77 -5.61 6.82
C SER A 97 -5.21 -5.06 6.82
N LEU A 98 -6.01 -5.38 7.84
CA LEU A 98 -7.36 -4.83 8.03
C LEU A 98 -7.35 -3.37 8.53
N PHE A 99 -6.18 -2.87 8.93
CA PHE A 99 -5.97 -1.52 9.44
C PHE A 99 -5.15 -0.69 8.45
N TRP A 100 -5.33 0.63 8.47
CA TRP A 100 -4.59 1.53 7.60
C TRP A 100 -3.08 1.38 7.81
N HIS A 101 -2.36 0.96 6.77
CA HIS A 101 -0.92 0.75 6.80
C HIS A 101 -0.31 1.06 5.44
N PHE A 102 1.01 1.20 5.41
CA PHE A 102 1.77 1.08 4.19
C PHE A 102 2.83 -0.01 4.35
N ASP A 103 3.11 -0.69 3.24
CA ASP A 103 4.02 -1.81 3.19
C ASP A 103 5.48 -1.33 3.06
N GLY A 104 6.40 -1.95 3.80
CA GLY A 104 7.83 -1.62 3.75
C GLY A 104 8.28 -0.54 4.75
N SER A 105 7.42 -0.13 5.69
CA SER A 105 7.75 0.89 6.71
C SER A 105 9.01 0.60 7.55
N LEU A 106 9.36 -0.67 7.74
CA LEU A 106 10.55 -1.10 8.49
C LEU A 106 11.78 -1.38 7.59
N GLN A 107 11.63 -1.30 6.27
CA GLN A 107 12.72 -1.55 5.32
C GLN A 107 13.45 -0.25 4.99
N PRO A 108 14.80 -0.25 4.82
CA PRO A 108 15.54 0.96 4.45
C PRO A 108 14.99 1.62 3.17
N TYR A 109 14.71 0.80 2.16
CA TYR A 109 14.02 1.12 0.93
C TYR A 109 12.64 0.46 0.95
N PRO A 110 11.55 1.20 1.23
CA PRO A 110 10.21 0.65 1.17
C PRO A 110 9.92 0.21 -0.26
N ASN A 111 9.18 -0.88 -0.39
CA ASN A 111 8.64 -1.35 -1.66
C ASN A 111 8.10 -0.17 -2.50
N LEU A 112 8.38 -0.16 -3.80
CA LEU A 112 7.92 0.89 -4.71
C LEU A 112 6.40 0.81 -4.89
N ALA A 113 5.94 -0.38 -5.28
CA ALA A 113 4.55 -0.61 -5.59
C ALA A 113 4.21 -2.08 -5.37
N THR A 114 2.91 -2.34 -5.25
CA THR A 114 2.40 -3.70 -5.11
C THR A 114 1.34 -3.94 -6.16
N LEU A 115 1.41 -5.10 -6.81
CA LEU A 115 0.40 -5.64 -7.71
C LEU A 115 -0.41 -6.69 -6.96
N LEU A 116 -1.73 -6.64 -7.06
CA LEU A 116 -2.64 -7.59 -6.43
C LEU A 116 -3.76 -7.95 -7.38
N ARG A 117 -3.93 -9.26 -7.62
CA ARG A 117 -4.96 -9.80 -8.51
C ARG A 117 -6.00 -10.59 -7.72
N GLY A 118 -7.28 -10.37 -8.02
CA GLY A 118 -8.39 -11.14 -7.45
C GLY A 118 -8.55 -12.50 -8.11
N VAL A 119 -8.20 -13.59 -7.41
CA VAL A 119 -8.31 -14.97 -7.92
C VAL A 119 -9.60 -15.63 -7.46
N ARG A 120 -9.90 -15.52 -6.16
CA ARG A 120 -11.20 -15.88 -5.57
C ARG A 120 -11.59 -14.80 -4.59
N LEU A 121 -12.86 -14.39 -4.62
CA LEU A 121 -13.38 -13.35 -3.74
C LEU A 121 -14.24 -13.98 -2.64
N SER A 122 -14.39 -13.26 -1.54
CA SER A 122 -15.42 -13.56 -0.55
C SER A 122 -16.79 -13.13 -1.08
N ASP A 123 -17.85 -13.86 -0.73
CA ASP A 123 -19.22 -13.50 -1.12
C ASP A 123 -19.67 -12.14 -0.55
N THR A 124 -19.14 -11.78 0.63
CA THR A 124 -19.37 -10.50 1.28
C THR A 124 -18.06 -9.92 1.82
N GLY A 125 -17.97 -8.59 1.84
CA GLY A 125 -16.78 -7.87 2.32
C GLY A 125 -15.55 -8.06 1.41
N GLY A 126 -14.36 -7.82 1.97
CA GLY A 126 -13.08 -8.09 1.28
C GLY A 126 -12.67 -7.06 0.22
N GLN A 127 -13.38 -5.93 0.13
CA GLN A 127 -12.93 -4.73 -0.60
C GLN A 127 -11.57 -4.26 -0.06
N THR A 128 -10.87 -3.46 -0.86
CA THR A 128 -9.65 -2.79 -0.40
C THR A 128 -9.83 -1.29 -0.49
N GLU A 129 -9.53 -0.59 0.59
CA GLU A 129 -9.50 0.87 0.62
C GLU A 129 -8.05 1.36 0.56
N PHE A 130 -7.87 2.48 -0.12
CA PHE A 130 -6.61 3.18 -0.28
C PHE A 130 -6.83 4.66 0.04
N CYS A 131 -5.83 5.33 0.61
CA CYS A 131 -5.83 6.79 0.75
C CYS A 131 -4.54 7.40 0.20
N ASN A 132 -4.64 8.53 -0.49
CA ASN A 132 -3.49 9.20 -1.12
C ASN A 132 -2.81 10.14 -0.13
N THR A 133 -1.67 9.73 0.39
CA THR A 133 -0.93 10.47 1.43
C THR A 133 -0.14 11.65 0.85
N TYR A 134 0.10 11.69 -0.47
CA TYR A 134 0.58 12.90 -1.13
C TYR A 134 -0.50 13.97 -1.17
N ALA A 135 -1.70 13.63 -1.68
CA ALA A 135 -2.80 14.58 -1.78
C ALA A 135 -3.25 15.09 -0.40
N ALA A 136 -3.26 14.21 0.60
CA ALA A 136 -3.53 14.59 1.98
C ALA A 136 -2.52 15.59 2.53
N TYR A 137 -1.23 15.46 2.19
CA TYR A 137 -0.21 16.44 2.56
C TYR A 137 -0.38 17.76 1.79
N ASP A 138 -0.62 17.69 0.47
CA ASP A 138 -0.75 18.86 -0.39
C ASP A 138 -1.85 19.82 0.13
N ASP A 139 -2.98 19.26 0.57
CA ASP A 139 -4.14 20.01 1.05
C ASP A 139 -4.05 20.39 2.56
N LEU A 140 -3.01 19.94 3.27
CA LEU A 140 -2.82 20.21 4.69
C LEU A 140 -2.57 21.71 4.93
N PRO A 141 -3.20 22.36 5.93
CA PRO A 141 -2.98 23.77 6.21
C PRO A 141 -1.50 24.09 6.48
N GLN A 142 -1.02 25.25 6.04
CA GLN A 142 0.39 25.62 6.20
C GLN A 142 0.90 25.54 7.65
N PRO A 143 0.17 26.04 8.68
CA PRO A 143 0.62 25.91 10.07
C PRO A 143 0.80 24.45 10.52
N ASP A 144 -0.04 23.55 9.99
CA ASP A 144 0.07 22.13 10.28
C ASP A 144 1.26 21.49 9.55
N LYS A 145 1.56 21.91 8.32
CA LYS A 145 2.77 21.51 7.58
C LYS A 145 4.03 21.93 8.32
N ASP A 146 4.08 23.18 8.80
CA ASP A 146 5.22 23.73 9.54
C ASP A 146 5.46 22.95 10.84
N ARG A 147 4.38 22.60 11.55
CA ARG A 147 4.44 21.82 12.80
C ARG A 147 5.04 20.43 12.61
N ILE A 148 4.83 19.78 11.46
CA ILE A 148 5.26 18.39 11.23
C ILE A 148 6.53 18.26 10.37
N ALA A 149 7.01 19.35 9.76
CA ALA A 149 8.06 19.31 8.74
C ALA A 149 9.37 18.64 9.20
N GLY A 150 9.76 18.84 10.46
CA GLY A 150 10.98 18.27 11.04
C GLY A 150 10.76 17.04 11.93
N LEU A 151 9.51 16.59 12.09
CA LEU A 151 9.21 15.50 13.01
C LEU A 151 9.61 14.16 12.41
N ARG A 152 10.07 13.26 13.29
CA ARG A 152 10.44 11.89 12.94
C ARG A 152 9.57 10.91 13.72
N VAL A 153 9.04 9.90 13.05
CA VAL A 153 8.17 8.86 13.59
C VAL A 153 8.93 7.55 13.66
N VAL A 154 8.80 6.87 14.79
CA VAL A 154 9.29 5.51 14.99
C VAL A 154 8.21 4.53 14.56
N HIS A 155 8.57 3.62 13.66
CA HIS A 155 7.76 2.50 13.24
C HIS A 155 8.21 1.22 13.95
N SER A 156 7.25 0.42 14.43
CA SER A 156 7.51 -0.88 15.06
C SER A 156 6.53 -1.95 14.57
N ALA A 157 7.01 -3.20 14.49
CA ALA A 157 6.13 -4.33 14.21
C ALA A 157 5.12 -4.52 15.36
N GLU A 158 5.60 -4.41 16.61
CA GLU A 158 4.78 -4.49 17.82
C GLU A 158 3.55 -3.57 17.76
N ARG A 159 3.73 -2.30 17.37
CA ARG A 159 2.64 -1.33 17.31
C ARG A 159 1.48 -1.80 16.43
N SER A 160 1.80 -2.37 15.28
CA SER A 160 0.78 -2.87 14.34
C SER A 160 -0.07 -3.99 14.94
N GLN A 161 0.48 -4.76 15.88
CA GLN A 161 -0.19 -5.93 16.44
C GLN A 161 -1.17 -5.56 17.55
N TYR A 162 -1.01 -4.41 18.23
CA TYR A 162 -2.01 -3.90 19.17
C TYR A 162 -3.38 -3.61 18.53
N TYR A 163 -3.44 -3.39 17.21
CA TYR A 163 -4.71 -3.26 16.50
C TYR A 163 -5.46 -4.59 16.39
N VAL A 164 -4.74 -5.71 16.36
CA VAL A 164 -5.30 -7.07 16.23
C VAL A 164 -5.55 -7.68 17.62
N THR A 165 -4.58 -7.51 18.52
CA THR A 165 -4.60 -8.05 19.89
C THR A 165 -4.34 -6.89 20.86
N PRO A 166 -5.38 -6.21 21.37
CA PRO A 166 -5.21 -5.07 22.28
C PRO A 166 -4.53 -5.43 23.61
N GLU A 167 -4.75 -6.66 24.09
CA GLU A 167 -4.19 -7.19 25.34
C GLU A 167 -3.16 -8.30 25.03
N MET A 168 -2.03 -7.94 24.44
CA MET A 168 -0.93 -8.90 24.20
C MET A 168 -0.31 -9.36 25.53
N SER A 169 0.02 -10.65 25.59
CA SER A 169 0.83 -11.22 26.67
C SER A 169 2.27 -10.70 26.64
N TYR A 170 2.99 -10.85 27.75
CA TYR A 170 4.42 -10.51 27.83
C TYR A 170 5.26 -11.22 26.75
N ASP A 171 5.01 -12.51 26.52
CA ASP A 171 5.76 -13.29 25.53
C ASP A 171 5.50 -12.83 24.10
N GLU A 172 4.26 -12.40 23.79
CA GLU A 172 3.92 -11.82 22.49
C GLU A 172 4.62 -10.47 22.27
N ILE A 173 4.62 -9.60 23.29
CA ILE A 173 5.35 -8.32 23.25
C ILE A 173 6.85 -8.58 23.01
N ALA A 174 7.46 -9.46 23.83
CA ALA A 174 8.86 -9.81 23.71
C ALA A 174 9.21 -10.45 22.34
N PHE A 175 8.29 -11.20 21.75
CA PHE A 175 8.44 -11.73 20.40
C PHE A 175 8.51 -10.61 19.35
N TRP A 176 7.57 -9.67 19.37
CA TRP A 176 7.53 -8.58 18.38
C TRP A 176 8.69 -7.59 18.51
N GLN A 177 9.18 -7.37 19.73
CA GLN A 177 10.34 -6.51 20.01
C GLN A 177 11.67 -7.05 19.48
N LYS A 178 11.73 -8.31 19.03
CA LYS A 178 12.90 -8.83 18.28
C LYS A 178 13.08 -8.15 16.92
N SER A 179 12.00 -7.59 16.36
CA SER A 179 12.07 -6.81 15.13
C SER A 179 12.58 -5.41 15.44
N ALA A 180 13.65 -4.98 14.76
CA ALA A 180 14.18 -3.64 14.91
C ALA A 180 13.12 -2.59 14.55
N THR A 181 13.02 -1.55 15.38
CA THR A 181 12.24 -0.36 15.05
C THR A 181 12.95 0.48 14.00
N LYS A 182 12.22 1.28 13.25
CA LYS A 182 12.80 2.21 12.26
C LYS A 182 12.29 3.63 12.46
N GLU A 183 13.20 4.57 12.56
CA GLU A 183 12.89 5.99 12.58
C GLU A 183 12.84 6.56 11.15
N CYS A 184 11.72 7.18 10.78
CA CYS A 184 11.44 7.77 9.48
C CYS A 184 10.97 9.22 9.66
N PRO A 185 11.08 10.11 8.65
CA PRO A 185 10.41 11.42 8.72
C PRO A 185 8.88 11.23 8.73
N VAL A 186 8.14 12.09 9.44
CA VAL A 186 6.67 12.12 9.32
C VAL A 186 6.25 12.55 7.91
N VAL A 187 7.06 13.42 7.30
CA VAL A 187 6.88 13.91 5.92
C VAL A 187 8.06 13.44 5.08
N TRP A 188 7.83 12.43 4.25
CA TRP A 188 8.84 11.95 3.31
C TRP A 188 8.76 12.71 1.99
N THR A 189 9.91 13.00 1.39
CA THR A 189 10.01 13.69 0.09
C THR A 189 10.45 12.70 -0.98
N HIS A 190 9.57 12.45 -1.95
CA HIS A 190 9.85 11.66 -3.14
C HIS A 190 10.83 12.41 -4.05
N ARG A 191 11.63 11.72 -4.87
CA ARG A 191 12.56 12.33 -5.85
C ARG A 191 11.90 13.34 -6.80
N SER A 192 10.60 13.18 -7.06
CA SER A 192 9.79 14.14 -7.82
C SER A 192 9.65 15.53 -7.16
N GLY A 193 9.96 15.64 -5.86
CA GLY A 193 9.68 16.81 -5.03
C GLY A 193 8.35 16.73 -4.27
N ARG A 194 7.48 15.76 -4.58
CA ARG A 194 6.23 15.55 -3.85
C ARG A 194 6.47 15.03 -2.44
N ARG A 195 5.56 15.35 -1.52
CA ARG A 195 5.69 15.02 -0.10
C ARG A 195 4.54 14.14 0.36
N SER A 196 4.85 13.05 1.05
CA SER A 196 3.90 12.05 1.54
C SER A 196 3.96 11.98 3.06
N LEU A 197 2.79 11.80 3.69
CA LEU A 197 2.70 11.48 5.11
C LEU A 197 3.04 9.99 5.34
N LEU A 198 4.09 9.71 6.12
CA LEU A 198 4.45 8.35 6.52
C LEU A 198 3.69 7.96 7.79
N LEU A 199 2.52 7.37 7.60
CA LEU A 199 1.57 7.01 8.66
C LEU A 199 1.16 5.55 8.51
N GLY A 200 0.54 4.98 9.54
CA GLY A 200 -0.08 3.66 9.45
C GLY A 200 -0.02 2.89 10.76
N ALA A 201 -0.47 1.65 10.74
CA ALA A 201 -0.55 0.79 11.91
C ALA A 201 0.80 0.57 12.60
N THR A 202 1.92 0.67 11.87
CA THR A 202 3.26 0.56 12.45
C THR A 202 3.75 1.85 13.11
N ALA A 203 3.14 3.00 12.84
CA ALA A 203 3.54 4.29 13.43
C ALA A 203 3.25 4.28 14.94
N ASP A 204 4.32 4.23 15.73
CA ASP A 204 4.28 4.02 17.17
C ASP A 204 4.25 5.34 17.92
N TYR A 205 5.33 6.11 17.79
CA TYR A 205 5.45 7.43 18.40
C TYR A 205 6.38 8.36 17.60
N VAL A 206 6.28 9.66 17.89
CA VAL A 206 7.12 10.71 17.35
C VAL A 206 8.30 10.93 18.29
N GLN A 207 9.51 10.89 17.73
CA GLN A 207 10.75 11.02 18.48
C GLN A 207 10.80 12.38 19.20
N GLY A 208 11.16 12.35 20.49
CA GLY A 208 11.26 13.55 21.32
C GLY A 208 9.92 14.17 21.76
N MET A 209 8.78 13.53 21.45
CA MET A 209 7.45 13.97 21.86
C MET A 209 6.88 13.08 22.97
N PRO A 210 6.19 13.64 23.99
CA PRO A 210 5.47 12.81 24.97
C PRO A 210 4.50 11.85 24.28
N VAL A 211 4.46 10.59 24.75
CA VAL A 211 3.72 9.50 24.09
C VAL A 211 2.25 9.85 23.82
N GLU A 212 1.56 10.47 24.77
CA GLU A 212 0.17 10.88 24.60
C GLU A 212 -0.02 11.93 23.49
N GLN A 213 0.86 12.94 23.46
CA GLN A 213 0.83 13.98 22.42
C GLN A 213 1.15 13.40 21.04
N SER A 214 2.12 12.49 21.00
CA SER A 214 2.49 11.76 19.81
C SER A 214 1.33 10.95 19.25
N ARG A 215 0.68 10.12 20.07
CA ARG A 215 -0.46 9.29 19.67
C ARG A 215 -1.61 10.16 19.16
N ALA A 216 -1.91 11.27 19.84
CA ALA A 216 -2.92 12.23 19.39
C ALA A 216 -2.58 12.85 18.03
N LEU A 217 -1.31 13.24 17.81
CA LEU A 217 -0.86 13.77 16.53
C LEU A 217 -0.98 12.73 15.40
N LEU A 218 -0.48 11.52 15.60
CA LEU A 218 -0.52 10.44 14.60
C LEU A 218 -1.97 10.06 14.26
N ALA A 219 -2.86 10.00 15.25
CA ALA A 219 -4.28 9.78 15.03
C ALA A 219 -4.91 10.91 14.21
N ARG A 220 -4.66 12.18 14.56
CA ARG A 220 -5.18 13.34 13.81
C ARG A 220 -4.73 13.31 12.35
N LEU A 221 -3.45 13.02 12.09
CA LEU A 221 -2.90 12.97 10.73
C LEU A 221 -3.47 11.80 9.93
N ARG A 222 -3.66 10.63 10.56
CA ARG A 222 -4.33 9.49 9.92
C ARG A 222 -5.77 9.85 9.56
N ASP A 223 -6.54 10.40 10.51
CA ASP A 223 -7.93 10.76 10.30
C ASP A 223 -8.08 11.80 9.18
N TRP A 224 -7.15 12.76 9.10
CA TRP A 224 -7.03 13.69 7.98
C TRP A 224 -6.76 12.98 6.64
N ALA A 225 -5.74 12.12 6.60
CA ALA A 225 -5.36 11.41 5.37
C ALA A 225 -6.44 10.44 4.88
N THR A 226 -7.32 9.96 5.76
CA THR A 226 -8.40 9.03 5.44
C THR A 226 -9.76 9.71 5.21
N GLN A 227 -9.80 11.03 5.01
CA GLN A 227 -11.02 11.72 4.61
C GLN A 227 -11.49 11.28 3.21
N PRO A 228 -12.81 11.29 2.92
CA PRO A 228 -13.38 10.70 1.70
C PRO A 228 -12.75 11.19 0.39
N GLN A 229 -12.35 12.46 0.30
CA GLN A 229 -11.74 13.02 -0.93
C GLN A 229 -10.37 12.43 -1.28
N TYR A 230 -9.68 11.82 -0.31
CA TYR A 230 -8.39 11.17 -0.50
C TYR A 230 -8.51 9.65 -0.61
N VAL A 231 -9.71 9.09 -0.44
CA VAL A 231 -9.94 7.64 -0.33
C VAL A 231 -10.56 7.07 -1.61
N TYR A 232 -10.04 5.93 -2.05
CA TYR A 232 -10.65 5.07 -3.06
C TYR A 232 -10.92 3.69 -2.46
N ARG A 233 -12.14 3.21 -2.64
CA ARG A 233 -12.55 1.85 -2.30
C ARG A 233 -12.69 1.03 -3.56
N HIS A 234 -11.88 -0.01 -3.68
CA HIS A 234 -11.94 -0.94 -4.80
C HIS A 234 -12.95 -2.06 -4.53
N GLU A 235 -14.01 -2.07 -5.34
CA GLU A 235 -14.93 -3.19 -5.46
C GLU A 235 -14.36 -4.23 -6.44
N TRP A 236 -13.81 -5.29 -5.86
CA TRP A 236 -13.13 -6.37 -6.58
C TRP A 236 -14.09 -7.12 -7.50
N ARG A 237 -13.59 -7.46 -8.69
CA ARG A 237 -14.09 -8.57 -9.51
C ARG A 237 -12.96 -9.56 -9.76
N VAL A 238 -13.32 -10.83 -9.98
CA VAL A 238 -12.34 -11.85 -10.34
C VAL A 238 -11.63 -11.43 -11.62
N GLY A 239 -10.31 -11.53 -11.62
CA GLY A 239 -9.44 -11.11 -12.72
C GLY A 239 -9.05 -9.63 -12.73
N ASP A 240 -9.56 -8.81 -11.80
CA ASP A 240 -9.06 -7.44 -11.61
C ASP A 240 -7.58 -7.49 -11.19
N LEU A 241 -6.75 -6.68 -11.82
CA LEU A 241 -5.38 -6.40 -11.41
C LEU A 241 -5.31 -4.98 -10.87
N LEU A 242 -4.96 -4.81 -9.61
CA LEU A 242 -4.79 -3.52 -8.97
C LEU A 242 -3.32 -3.29 -8.63
N ILE A 243 -2.83 -2.07 -8.85
CA ILE A 243 -1.47 -1.65 -8.56
C ILE A 243 -1.51 -0.38 -7.71
N TRP A 244 -0.73 -0.30 -6.64
CA TRP A 244 -0.63 0.91 -5.83
C TRP A 244 0.82 1.28 -5.49
N ASP A 245 1.07 2.58 -5.34
CA ASP A 245 2.32 3.16 -4.81
C ASP A 245 2.33 3.03 -3.29
N ASN A 246 3.27 2.26 -2.75
CA ASN A 246 3.31 1.98 -1.30
C ASN A 246 3.76 3.18 -0.48
N THR A 247 4.54 4.11 -1.05
CA THR A 247 5.04 5.29 -0.33
C THR A 247 4.12 6.50 -0.46
N GLY A 248 3.25 6.49 -1.47
CA GLY A 248 2.22 7.49 -1.73
C GLY A 248 0.83 7.14 -1.23
N THR A 249 0.66 5.97 -0.60
CA THR A 249 -0.64 5.53 -0.09
C THR A 249 -0.55 4.81 1.25
N MET A 250 -1.60 4.93 2.06
CA MET A 250 -1.96 3.85 3.00
C MET A 250 -3.11 3.04 2.42
N HIS A 251 -3.22 1.79 2.83
CA HIS A 251 -4.30 0.91 2.42
C HIS A 251 -4.77 0.01 3.56
N ARG A 252 -5.96 -0.57 3.39
CA ARG A 252 -6.51 -1.63 4.25
C ARG A 252 -7.46 -2.53 3.48
N ALA A 253 -7.49 -3.82 3.83
CA ALA A 253 -8.59 -4.68 3.45
C ALA A 253 -9.78 -4.44 4.39
N LEU A 254 -11.00 -4.37 3.84
CA LEU A 254 -12.22 -4.39 4.65
C LEU A 254 -12.47 -5.82 5.16
N PRO A 255 -13.11 -5.98 6.33
CA PRO A 255 -13.35 -7.30 6.92
C PRO A 255 -14.04 -8.29 5.97
N TYR A 256 -13.64 -9.55 6.06
CA TYR A 256 -14.26 -10.70 5.40
C TYR A 256 -14.07 -11.96 6.25
N ALA A 257 -14.93 -12.96 6.05
CA ALA A 257 -14.86 -14.21 6.81
C ALA A 257 -13.59 -15.00 6.46
N ALA A 258 -12.92 -15.55 7.48
CA ALA A 258 -11.64 -16.25 7.28
C ALA A 258 -11.78 -17.52 6.42
N ASP A 259 -12.94 -18.19 6.52
CA ASP A 259 -13.34 -19.39 5.79
C ASP A 259 -14.02 -19.10 4.44
N SER A 260 -14.10 -17.82 4.03
CA SER A 260 -14.72 -17.42 2.74
C SER A 260 -13.98 -17.94 1.49
N GLY A 261 -12.78 -18.50 1.66
CA GLY A 261 -11.93 -18.93 0.55
C GLY A 261 -11.32 -17.79 -0.26
N ARG A 262 -11.44 -16.53 0.17
CA ARG A 262 -10.85 -15.37 -0.52
C ARG A 262 -9.34 -15.57 -0.74
N LEU A 263 -8.92 -15.49 -2.00
CA LEU A 263 -7.55 -15.68 -2.45
C LEU A 263 -7.15 -14.56 -3.41
N MET A 264 -6.08 -13.85 -3.05
CA MET A 264 -5.46 -12.85 -3.92
C MET A 264 -4.02 -13.24 -4.22
N HIS A 265 -3.52 -12.90 -5.40
CA HIS A 265 -2.13 -13.13 -5.78
C HIS A 265 -1.38 -11.80 -5.82
N ARG A 266 -0.32 -11.69 -5.02
CA ARG A 266 0.45 -10.47 -4.83
C ARG A 266 1.85 -10.59 -5.43
N THR A 267 2.30 -9.52 -6.08
CA THR A 267 3.70 -9.33 -6.50
C THR A 267 4.15 -7.96 -6.03
N ILE A 268 5.36 -7.85 -5.51
CA ILE A 268 5.91 -6.59 -4.99
C ILE A 268 7.07 -6.12 -5.88
N LEU A 269 7.09 -4.81 -6.13
CA LEU A 269 8.23 -4.12 -6.71
C LEU A 269 9.14 -3.58 -5.61
N ALA A 270 10.43 -3.88 -5.72
CA ALA A 270 11.46 -3.43 -4.80
C ALA A 270 11.55 -1.90 -4.75
N GLY A 271 11.88 -1.39 -3.58
CA GLY A 271 12.07 0.04 -3.36
C GLY A 271 13.26 0.62 -4.12
N GLU A 272 13.09 1.83 -4.62
CA GLU A 272 14.14 2.58 -5.33
C GLU A 272 14.68 3.76 -4.50
N GLU A 273 13.92 4.21 -3.49
CA GLU A 273 14.24 5.39 -2.69
C GLU A 273 14.17 5.10 -1.19
N PRO A 274 15.09 5.64 -0.37
CA PRO A 274 15.07 5.41 1.06
C PRO A 274 14.13 6.38 1.78
N LEU A 275 13.60 5.96 2.94
CA LEU A 275 12.85 6.85 3.86
C LEU A 275 13.81 7.63 4.76
N ARG A 276 14.50 8.62 4.21
CA ARG A 276 15.43 9.49 4.96
C ARG A 276 14.74 10.78 5.39
#